data_AF-A0A916HTB6-F1
#
_entry.id   AF-A0A916HTB6-F1
#
_cell.length_a   1.000
_cell.length_b   1.000
_cell.length_c   1.000
_cell.angle_alpha   90.00
_cell.angle_beta   90.00
_cell.angle_gamma   90.00
#
_symmetry.space_group_name_H-M   'P 1'
#
loop_
_entity.id
_entity.type
_entity.pdbx_description
1 polymer ?
#
loop_
_entity_poly.entity_id
_entity_poly.type
_entity_poly.pdbx_seq_one_letter_code
_entity_poly.pdbx_strand_id
1 'polypeptide(L)' 'GDIIGHVGNTGWATGPHLHYEFRINNVHQNPLAVVLPSAPPLAQQQMADFRLYADPLIYRLDRIRGVNLALLD' A
#
# COMPACT_ATOMS: atom_id res chain seq x y z
N GLY A 1 7.01 -4.51 4.10
CA GLY A 1 6.50 -3.12 4.16
C GLY A 1 7.68 -2.21 4.38
N ASP A 2 7.54 -0.96 3.96
CA ASP A 2 8.64 0.00 4.02
C ASP A 2 8.53 0.85 5.29
N ILE A 3 9.67 1.30 5.80
CA ILE A 3 9.69 2.19 6.96
C ILE A 3 9.35 3.60 6.49
N ILE A 4 8.23 4.13 6.98
CA ILE A 4 7.74 5.47 6.64
C ILE A 4 7.77 6.45 7.82
N GLY A 5 8.23 6.03 8.99
CA GLY A 5 8.34 6.89 10.17
C GLY A 5 8.58 6.13 11.47
N HIS A 6 8.74 6.89 12.56
CA HIS A 6 8.92 6.39 13.92
C HIS A 6 7.85 6.99 14.86
N VAL A 7 7.51 6.24 15.91
CA VAL A 7 6.57 6.69 16.96
C VAL A 7 7.10 7.94 17.65
N GLY A 8 6.21 8.86 18.00
CA GLY A 8 6.55 10.10 18.70
C GLY A 8 5.39 10.60 19.55
N ASN A 9 5.52 11.85 20.02
CA ASN A 9 4.53 12.54 20.85
C ASN A 9 4.30 13.97 20.35
N THR A 10 4.28 14.16 19.03
CA THR A 10 4.05 15.47 18.40
C THR A 10 2.54 15.74 18.28
N GLY A 11 2.15 17.03 18.28
CA GLY A 11 0.74 17.43 18.19
C GLY A 11 -0.01 17.30 19.52
N TRP A 12 -1.31 17.00 19.45
CA TRP A 12 -2.16 16.83 20.63
C TRP A 12 -2.11 15.37 21.11
N ALA A 13 -1.17 15.08 22.01
CA ALA A 13 -0.94 13.74 22.53
C ALA A 13 -0.51 13.79 24.02
N THR A 14 -0.97 12.81 24.79
CA THR A 14 -0.64 12.67 26.23
C THR A 14 0.65 11.88 26.46
N GLY A 15 1.13 11.14 25.48
CA GLY A 15 2.36 10.34 25.52
C GLY A 15 2.66 9.65 24.19
N PRO A 16 3.84 9.01 24.03
CA PRO A 16 4.27 8.48 22.75
C PRO A 16 3.41 7.33 22.23
N HIS A 17 2.78 7.51 21.07
CA HIS A 17 1.99 6.49 20.39
C HIS A 17 1.83 6.79 18.90
N LEU A 18 1.35 5.81 18.13
CA LEU A 18 0.96 5.99 16.74
C LEU A 18 -0.56 6.13 16.66
N HIS A 19 -1.04 7.27 16.18
CA HIS A 19 -2.44 7.42 15.78
C HIS A 19 -2.60 6.92 14.34
N TYR A 20 -3.26 5.78 14.17
CA TYR A 20 -3.48 5.15 12.86
C TYR A 20 -4.94 5.24 12.45
N GLU A 21 -5.21 5.81 11.27
CA GLU A 21 -6.55 5.98 10.73
C GLU A 21 -6.69 5.29 9.37
N PHE A 22 -7.87 4.70 9.13
CA PHE A 22 -8.26 4.20 7.82
C PHE A 22 -9.38 5.05 7.25
N ARG A 23 -9.25 5.45 5.98
CA ARG A 23 -10.26 6.26 5.28
C ARG A 23 -10.60 5.64 3.95
N ILE A 24 -11.89 5.48 3.67
CA ILE A 24 -12.41 5.09 2.34
C ILE A 24 -13.21 6.27 1.83
N ASN A 25 -12.85 6.79 0.65
CA ASN A 25 -13.46 7.99 0.08
C ASN A 25 -13.49 9.16 1.09
N ASN A 26 -12.39 9.35 1.81
CA ASN A 26 -12.20 10.38 2.84
C ASN A 26 -13.09 10.25 4.09
N VAL A 27 -13.84 9.16 4.25
CA VAL A 27 -14.66 8.87 5.44
C VAL A 27 -13.89 7.95 6.37
N HIS A 28 -13.82 8.32 7.66
CA HIS A 28 -13.21 7.50 8.71
C HIS A 28 -13.91 6.14 8.82
N GLN A 29 -13.12 5.08 8.82
CA GLN A 29 -13.58 3.71 9.04
C GLN A 29 -12.97 3.16 10.31
N ASN A 30 -13.69 2.28 11.00
CA ASN A 30 -13.09 1.49 12.08
C ASN A 30 -12.10 0.49 11.44
N PRO A 31 -10.78 0.62 11.65
CA PRO A 31 -9.79 -0.21 10.96
C PRO A 31 -9.94 -1.71 11.27
N LEU A 32 -10.52 -2.05 12.42
CA LEU A 32 -10.76 -3.44 12.84
C LEU A 32 -12.02 -4.05 12.22
N ALA A 33 -12.94 -3.23 11.72
CA ALA A 33 -14.20 -3.68 11.11
C ALA A 33 -14.13 -3.69 9.57
N VAL A 34 -13.11 -3.08 8.98
CA VAL A 34 -12.88 -3.16 7.54
C VAL A 34 -12.39 -4.55 7.20
N VAL A 35 -13.19 -5.30 6.44
CA VAL A 35 -12.73 -6.52 5.79
C VAL A 35 -11.71 -6.11 4.73
N LEU A 36 -10.43 -6.21 5.07
CA LEU A 36 -9.39 -6.11 4.06
C LEU A 36 -9.60 -7.26 3.08
N PRO A 37 -9.48 -7.02 1.76
CA PRO A 37 -9.48 -8.11 0.79
C PRO A 37 -8.29 -9.02 1.11
N SER A 38 -8.57 -10.07 1.87
CA SER A 38 -7.62 -11.12 2.20
C SER A 38 -7.88 -12.27 1.27
N ALA A 39 -7.05 -12.41 0.25
CA ALA A 39 -7.02 -13.61 -0.57
C ALA A 39 -5.93 -14.56 -0.01
N PRO A 40 -6.15 -15.88 -0.01
CA PRO A 40 -5.05 -16.81 0.19
C PRO A 40 -3.97 -16.55 -0.88
N PRO A 41 -2.69 -16.82 -0.57
CA PRO A 41 -1.64 -16.75 -1.57
C PRO A 41 -2.01 -17.60 -2.80
N LEU A 42 -1.58 -17.15 -3.97
CA LEU A 42 -1.79 -17.88 -5.21
C LEU A 42 -1.17 -19.29 -5.11
N ALA A 43 -1.88 -20.32 -5.55
CA ALA A 43 -1.34 -21.68 -5.52
C ALA A 43 -0.09 -21.76 -6.41
N GLN A 44 0.89 -22.58 -6.03
CA GLN A 44 2.17 -22.68 -6.75
C GLN A 44 1.97 -23.05 -8.23
N GLN A 45 0.96 -23.87 -8.54
CA GLN A 45 0.61 -24.27 -9.90
C GLN A 45 0.15 -23.10 -10.76
N GLN A 46 -0.49 -22.09 -10.16
CA GLN A 46 -1.02 -20.92 -10.85
C GLN A 46 0.06 -19.83 -11.05
N MET A 47 1.23 -19.96 -10.42
CA MET A 47 2.29 -18.95 -10.54
C MET A 47 2.85 -18.81 -11.94
N ALA A 48 2.85 -19.89 -12.74
CA ALA A 48 3.28 -19.84 -14.13
C ALA A 48 2.35 -18.94 -14.95
N ASP A 49 1.04 -19.19 -14.86
CA ASP A 49 0.02 -18.39 -15.54
C ASP A 49 0.03 -16.94 -15.07
N PHE A 50 0.13 -16.72 -13.74
CA PHE A 50 0.22 -15.37 -13.19
C PHE A 50 1.38 -14.58 -13.78
N ARG A 51 2.58 -15.18 -13.88
CA ARG A 51 3.76 -14.52 -14.46
C ARG A 51 3.59 -14.18 -15.93
N LEU A 52 2.95 -15.06 -16.71
CA LEU A 52 2.65 -14.79 -18.13
C LEU A 52 1.85 -13.49 -18.31
N TYR A 53 0.93 -13.18 -17.41
CA TYR A 53 0.15 -11.93 -17.45
C TYR A 53 0.81 -10.76 -16.73
N ALA A 54 1.48 -11.01 -15.60
CA ALA A 54 2.04 -9.96 -14.75
C ALA A 54 3.31 -9.36 -15.33
N ASP A 55 4.22 -10.16 -15.89
CA ASP A 55 5.55 -9.70 -16.31
C ASP A 55 5.49 -8.57 -17.36
N PRO A 56 4.63 -8.63 -18.41
CA PRO A 56 4.48 -7.52 -19.36
C PRO A 56 3.92 -6.25 -18.72
N LEU A 57 3.05 -6.37 -17.71
CA LEU A 57 2.47 -5.23 -17.00
C LEU A 57 3.49 -4.58 -16.08
N ILE A 58 4.27 -5.37 -15.36
CA ILE A 58 5.41 -4.92 -14.55
C ILE A 58 6.39 -4.15 -15.43
N TYR A 59 6.77 -4.70 -16.60
CA TYR A 59 7.65 -4.01 -17.54
C TYR A 59 7.12 -2.63 -17.94
N ARG A 60 5.81 -2.50 -18.20
CA ARG A 60 5.18 -1.20 -18.51
C ARG A 60 5.24 -0.24 -17.33
N LEU A 61 4.98 -0.71 -16.11
CA LEU A 61 5.05 0.11 -14.89
C LEU A 61 6.47 0.60 -14.63
N ASP A 62 7.49 -0.24 -14.83
CA ASP A 62 8.89 0.13 -14.64
C ASP A 62 9.34 1.21 -15.63
N ARG A 63 8.84 1.16 -16.87
CA ARG A 63 9.06 2.22 -17.87
C ARG A 63 8.45 3.56 -17.45
N ILE A 64 7.33 3.55 -16.73
CA ILE A 64 6.66 4.77 -16.24
C ILE A 64 7.31 5.29 -14.95
N ARG A 65 7.73 4.41 -14.03
CA ARG A 65 8.42 4.79 -12.79
C ARG A 65 9.72 5.55 -13.02
N GLY A 66 10.40 5.31 -14.14
CA GLY A 66 11.57 6.10 -14.55
C GLY A 66 11.26 7.55 -14.95
N VAL A 67 9.98 7.92 -15.06
CA VAL A 67 9.53 9.28 -15.37
C VAL A 67 9.15 9.96 -14.06
N ASN A 68 10.00 10.88 -13.58
CA ASN A 68 9.64 11.77 -12.48
C ASN A 68 8.57 12.76 -12.94
N LEU A 69 7.30 12.37 -12.85
CA LEU A 69 6.15 13.23 -13.14
C LEU A 69 6.08 14.44 -12.17
N ALA A 70 6.63 14.28 -10.96
CA ALA A 70 6.67 15.34 -9.94
C ALA A 70 7.63 16.51 -10.23
N LEU A 71 8.41 16.45 -11.32
CA LEU A 71 9.28 17.55 -11.76
C LEU A 71 8.69 18.34 -12.95
N LEU A 72 7.49 18.00 -13.40
CA LEU A 72 6.81 18.63 -14.53
C LEU A 72 5.68 19.60 -14.12
N ASP A 73 5.46 19.78 -12.81
CA ASP A 73 4.53 20.75 -12.22
C ASP A 73 5.28 21.90 -11.53
#